data_AF-A0A3M6VQ53-F1
#
_entry.id   AF-A0A3M6VQ53-F1
#
_cell.length_a   1.000
_cell.length_b   1.000
_cell.length_c   1.000
_cell.angle_alpha   90.00
_cell.angle_beta   90.00
_cell.angle_gamma   90.00
#
_symmetry.space_group_name_H-M   'P 1'
#
loop_
_entity.id
_entity.type
_entity.pdbx_description
1 polymer ?
#
loop_
_entity_poly.entity_id
_entity_poly.type
_entity_poly.pdbx_seq_one_letter_code
_entity_poly.pdbx_strand_id
1 'polypeptide(L)'
;MVEMQLYNTDLFKTLLLPFANLPSKQQQELKIYHTIIVMVYAFILKTAAIVLTLAASAHAETVTLTHPDGSSAEISLFGAHVLSFRAAIEPKLDILFLSKKSSMDYVQPIRGGIPIIFPNFGSREGFPSHGFARTTNWTLISTSDSTGAIAPSVATFIMKSSDATRAIWPVDFELEYEVKLYANDLTTTLYVTNTFTEQIEFHALLHNYLWVDDVRNKGAVVSGLEGVNYFDQVAKVNKTESRKYIDFAAETDNVYRNAPGVVDTLISGINTVQRTVSVEKKASISSTDSQEVLKTETDLVV
;
A
#
# COMPACT_ATOMS: atom_id res chain seq x y z
N MET A 1 10.40 -26.11 -13.32
CA MET A 1 9.21 -26.90 -13.70
C MET A 1 8.79 -27.72 -12.49
N VAL A 2 7.74 -27.29 -11.79
CA VAL A 2 7.10 -28.13 -10.77
C VAL A 2 6.07 -28.95 -11.52
N GLU A 3 6.39 -30.20 -11.81
CA GLU A 3 5.45 -31.17 -12.37
C GLU A 3 4.55 -31.63 -11.22
N MET A 4 3.43 -30.92 -11.04
CA MET A 4 2.43 -31.31 -10.06
C MET A 4 1.58 -32.42 -10.70
N GLN A 5 1.90 -33.67 -10.36
CA GLN A 5 1.10 -34.84 -10.72
C GLN A 5 -0.31 -34.70 -10.13
N LEU A 6 -1.25 -34.19 -10.94
CA LEU A 6 -2.69 -34.38 -10.70
C LEU A 6 -3.04 -35.81 -11.11
N TYR A 7 -2.76 -36.78 -10.24
CA TYR A 7 -3.36 -38.11 -10.34
C TYR A 7 -4.30 -38.33 -9.17
N ASN A 8 -5.58 -38.11 -9.42
CA ASN A 8 -6.57 -39.08 -8.99
C ASN A 8 -7.62 -39.25 -10.09
N THR A 9 -7.24 -39.96 -11.15
CA THR A 9 -8.15 -40.41 -12.22
C THR A 9 -9.06 -41.56 -11.78
N ASP A 10 -8.93 -42.06 -10.54
CA ASP A 10 -9.76 -43.17 -10.05
C ASP A 10 -11.16 -42.74 -9.58
N LEU A 11 -11.39 -41.45 -9.28
CA LEU A 11 -12.74 -40.97 -8.94
C LEU A 11 -13.71 -41.07 -10.13
N PHE A 12 -13.19 -41.08 -11.36
CA PHE A 12 -14.00 -41.28 -12.57
C PHE A 12 -14.37 -42.74 -12.80
N LYS A 13 -13.57 -43.70 -12.32
CA LYS A 13 -13.86 -45.13 -12.47
C LYS A 13 -14.90 -45.62 -11.49
N THR A 14 -15.01 -45.03 -10.30
CA THR A 14 -16.01 -45.44 -9.30
C THR A 14 -17.44 -45.02 -9.63
N LEU A 15 -17.64 -44.08 -10.57
CA LEU A 15 -18.98 -43.66 -11.04
C LEU A 15 -19.51 -44.48 -12.22
N LEU A 16 -18.73 -45.44 -12.74
CA LEU A 16 -19.09 -46.28 -13.89
C LEU A 16 -19.36 -47.72 -13.44
N LEU A 17 -20.37 -47.92 -12.59
CA LEU A 17 -20.99 -49.24 -12.46
C LEU A 17 -21.97 -49.44 -13.63
N PRO A 18 -22.03 -50.62 -14.26
CA PRO A 18 -22.94 -50.85 -15.38
C PRO A 18 -24.37 -50.98 -14.85
N PHE A 19 -25.17 -49.91 -14.96
CA PHE A 19 -26.60 -49.89 -14.61
C PHE A 19 -27.50 -50.70 -15.57
N ALA A 20 -26.94 -51.71 -16.23
CA ALA A 20 -27.57 -52.43 -17.34
C ALA A 20 -28.89 -53.14 -16.98
N ASN A 21 -29.20 -53.31 -15.69
CA ASN A 21 -30.38 -54.01 -15.20
C ASN A 21 -31.47 -53.11 -14.59
N LEU A 22 -31.34 -51.77 -14.65
CA LEU A 22 -32.39 -50.86 -14.16
C LEU A 22 -33.51 -50.64 -15.21
N PRO A 23 -34.77 -50.39 -14.79
CA PRO A 23 -35.84 -49.98 -15.69
C PRO A 23 -35.48 -48.73 -16.51
N SER A 24 -35.94 -48.65 -17.77
CA SER A 24 -35.54 -47.61 -18.73
C SER A 24 -35.68 -46.18 -18.21
N LYS A 25 -36.75 -45.88 -17.45
CA LYS A 25 -37.00 -44.57 -16.87
C LYS A 25 -35.94 -44.16 -15.83
N GLN A 26 -35.50 -45.10 -15.00
CA GLN A 26 -34.45 -44.85 -14.00
C GLN A 26 -33.07 -44.71 -14.65
N GLN A 27 -32.79 -45.44 -15.74
CA GLN A 27 -31.57 -45.22 -16.51
C GLN A 27 -31.51 -43.82 -17.15
N GLN A 28 -32.65 -43.29 -17.59
CA GLN A 28 -32.73 -41.96 -18.19
C GLN A 28 -32.54 -40.85 -17.15
N GLU A 29 -33.14 -40.99 -15.96
CA GLU A 29 -32.90 -40.07 -14.84
C GLU A 29 -31.43 -40.07 -14.41
N LEU A 30 -30.80 -41.24 -14.26
CA LEU A 30 -29.37 -41.32 -13.92
C LEU A 30 -28.46 -40.66 -14.96
N LYS A 31 -28.77 -40.79 -16.25
CA LYS A 31 -28.03 -40.10 -17.32
C LYS A 31 -28.11 -38.58 -17.17
N ILE A 32 -29.28 -38.04 -16.84
CA ILE A 32 -29.47 -36.60 -16.61
C ILE A 32 -28.64 -36.13 -15.41
N TYR A 33 -28.70 -36.85 -14.28
CA TYR A 33 -27.88 -36.52 -13.11
C TYR A 33 -26.39 -36.58 -13.40
N HIS A 34 -25.94 -37.60 -14.15
CA HIS A 34 -24.55 -37.72 -14.55
C HIS A 34 -24.11 -36.56 -15.45
N THR A 35 -24.92 -36.18 -16.44
CA THR A 35 -24.63 -35.02 -17.30
C THR A 35 -24.54 -33.73 -16.49
N ILE A 36 -25.46 -33.50 -15.55
CA ILE A 36 -25.44 -32.32 -14.68
C ILE A 36 -24.18 -32.31 -13.81
N ILE A 37 -23.82 -33.44 -13.18
CA ILE A 37 -22.62 -33.56 -12.34
C ILE A 37 -21.37 -33.27 -13.17
N VAL A 38 -21.23 -33.87 -14.35
CA VAL A 38 -20.08 -33.63 -15.23
C VAL A 38 -19.99 -32.17 -15.65
N MET A 39 -21.12 -31.51 -15.96
CA MET A 39 -21.15 -30.09 -16.29
C MET A 39 -20.75 -29.20 -15.12
N VAL A 40 -21.23 -29.49 -13.90
CA VAL A 40 -20.88 -28.75 -12.68
C VAL A 40 -19.39 -28.90 -12.36
N TYR A 41 -18.85 -30.13 -12.43
CA TYR A 41 -17.41 -30.35 -12.21
C TYR A 41 -16.56 -29.70 -13.30
N ALA A 42 -16.96 -29.74 -14.56
CA ALA A 42 -16.26 -29.05 -15.64
C ALA A 42 -16.28 -27.52 -15.46
N PHE A 43 -17.39 -26.97 -14.96
CA PHE A 43 -17.50 -25.55 -14.61
C PHE A 43 -16.60 -25.18 -13.42
N ILE A 44 -16.58 -26.00 -12.36
CA ILE A 44 -15.70 -25.82 -11.19
C ILE A 44 -14.23 -25.92 -11.60
N LEU A 45 -13.86 -26.88 -12.44
CA LEU A 45 -12.48 -27.03 -12.91
C LEU A 45 -12.06 -25.88 -13.83
N LYS A 46 -12.94 -25.39 -14.71
CA LYS A 46 -12.66 -24.21 -15.54
C LYS A 46 -12.52 -22.94 -14.70
N THR A 47 -13.39 -22.73 -13.72
CA THR A 47 -13.30 -21.58 -12.80
C THR A 47 -12.04 -21.67 -11.95
N ALA A 48 -11.70 -22.84 -11.39
CA ALA A 48 -10.45 -23.05 -10.67
C ALA A 48 -9.21 -22.82 -11.55
N ALA A 49 -9.22 -23.28 -12.81
CA ALA A 49 -8.13 -23.04 -13.75
C ALA A 49 -7.98 -21.54 -14.10
N ILE A 50 -9.09 -20.81 -14.29
CA ILE A 50 -9.08 -19.35 -14.49
C ILE A 50 -8.51 -18.64 -13.25
N VAL A 51 -8.95 -19.03 -12.05
CA VAL A 51 -8.44 -18.49 -10.78
C VAL A 51 -6.95 -18.79 -10.60
N LEU A 52 -6.49 -20.01 -10.92
CA LEU A 52 -5.06 -20.35 -10.89
C LEU A 52 -4.25 -19.59 -11.94
N THR A 53 -4.81 -19.35 -13.13
CA THR A 53 -4.11 -18.62 -14.21
C THR A 53 -4.00 -17.13 -13.87
N LEU A 54 -5.01 -16.53 -13.24
CA LEU A 54 -4.96 -15.18 -12.68
C LEU A 54 -3.97 -15.07 -11.51
N ALA A 55 -3.90 -16.10 -10.66
CA ALA A 55 -2.96 -16.13 -9.55
C ALA A 55 -1.49 -16.32 -10.00
N ALA A 56 -1.26 -16.93 -11.16
CA ALA A 56 0.08 -17.23 -11.66
C ALA A 56 0.80 -16.05 -12.35
N SER A 57 0.14 -14.91 -12.56
CA SER A 57 0.76 -13.68 -13.12
C SER A 57 0.52 -12.42 -12.31
N ALA A 58 0.07 -12.54 -11.05
CA ALA A 58 -0.22 -11.38 -10.20
C ALA A 58 1.08 -10.82 -9.59
N HIS A 59 1.96 -10.27 -10.42
CA HIS A 59 2.87 -9.25 -9.94
C HIS A 59 2.13 -7.92 -9.97
N ALA A 60 2.14 -7.20 -8.84
CA ALA A 60 2.13 -5.75 -8.78
C ALA A 60 2.50 -5.07 -10.11
N GLU A 61 1.59 -4.48 -10.89
CA GLU A 61 2.00 -3.65 -12.03
C GLU A 61 2.69 -2.44 -11.42
N THR A 62 3.91 -2.17 -11.89
CA THR A 62 4.77 -1.14 -11.30
C THR A 62 5.21 -0.13 -12.33
N VAL A 63 5.33 1.11 -11.89
CA VAL A 63 5.98 2.21 -12.59
C VAL A 63 7.35 2.42 -11.98
N THR A 64 8.38 2.48 -12.81
CA THR A 64 9.73 2.83 -12.38
C THR A 64 10.07 4.24 -12.87
N LEU A 65 10.46 5.11 -11.95
CA LEU A 65 11.08 6.40 -12.25
C LEU A 65 12.59 6.26 -12.13
N THR A 66 13.34 6.85 -13.06
CA THR A 66 14.79 6.99 -13.00
C THR A 66 15.19 8.44 -13.18
N HIS A 67 16.31 8.85 -12.58
CA HIS A 67 16.89 10.18 -12.78
C HIS A 67 18.26 10.07 -13.45
N PRO A 68 18.69 11.04 -14.29
CA PRO A 68 20.00 11.02 -14.94
C PRO A 68 21.19 10.87 -13.99
N ASP A 69 21.06 11.37 -12.76
CA ASP A 69 22.11 11.24 -11.72
C ASP A 69 22.14 9.85 -11.04
N GLY A 70 21.24 8.94 -11.42
CA GLY A 70 21.26 7.54 -11.01
C GLY A 70 20.31 7.15 -9.88
N SER A 71 19.47 8.06 -9.39
CA SER A 71 18.40 7.70 -8.46
C SER A 71 17.26 6.95 -9.16
N SER A 72 16.51 6.17 -8.38
CA SER A 72 15.35 5.42 -8.87
C SER A 72 14.26 5.30 -7.81
N ALA A 73 13.01 5.21 -8.27
CA ALA A 73 11.86 4.88 -7.44
C ALA A 73 10.95 3.88 -8.15
N GLU A 74 10.36 2.96 -7.40
CA GLU A 74 9.42 1.96 -7.91
C GLU A 74 8.07 2.14 -7.21
N ILE A 75 6.99 2.21 -7.98
CA ILE A 75 5.64 2.50 -7.49
C ILE A 75 4.69 1.43 -8.00
N SER A 76 3.96 0.76 -7.12
CA SER A 76 2.89 -0.18 -7.53
C SER A 76 1.60 0.58 -7.84
N LEU A 77 0.90 0.17 -8.91
CA LEU A 77 -0.46 0.63 -9.18
C LEU A 77 -1.44 0.21 -8.07
N PHE A 78 -1.14 -0.88 -7.36
CA PHE A 78 -1.90 -1.25 -6.17
C PHE A 78 -1.56 -0.29 -5.03
N GLY A 79 -2.52 0.56 -4.69
CA GLY A 79 -2.41 1.57 -3.65
C GLY A 79 -1.59 2.82 -4.02
N ALA A 80 -1.20 2.97 -5.29
CA ALA A 80 -0.19 3.95 -5.73
C ALA A 80 1.05 3.94 -4.80
N HIS A 81 1.47 2.72 -4.44
CA HIS A 81 2.32 2.45 -3.30
C HIS A 81 3.79 2.52 -3.69
N VAL A 82 4.53 3.50 -3.15
CA VAL A 82 5.97 3.60 -3.40
C VAL A 82 6.66 2.44 -2.68
N LEU A 83 7.26 1.53 -3.44
CA LEU A 83 7.88 0.30 -2.93
C LEU A 83 9.35 0.52 -2.54
N SER A 84 10.05 1.35 -3.31
CA SER A 84 11.51 1.54 -3.26
C SER A 84 11.87 2.98 -3.61
N PHE A 85 12.90 3.52 -2.96
CA PHE A 85 13.55 4.77 -3.33
C PHE A 85 15.06 4.68 -3.07
N ARG A 86 15.85 4.79 -4.14
CA ARG A 86 17.32 4.82 -4.07
C ARG A 86 17.80 6.18 -4.52
N ALA A 87 18.47 6.92 -3.63
CA ALA A 87 19.07 8.21 -3.95
C ALA A 87 20.38 8.04 -4.73
N ALA A 88 20.75 9.03 -5.54
CA ALA A 88 21.97 9.05 -6.35
C ALA A 88 23.25 9.00 -5.51
N ILE A 89 23.22 9.52 -4.28
CA ILE A 89 24.35 9.48 -3.35
C ILE A 89 24.72 8.06 -2.91
N GLU A 90 23.76 7.13 -2.88
CA GLU A 90 23.99 5.72 -2.57
C GLU A 90 22.97 4.84 -3.33
N PRO A 91 23.13 4.67 -4.65
CA PRO A 91 22.09 4.12 -5.53
C PRO A 91 21.90 2.61 -5.37
N LYS A 92 22.71 1.96 -4.53
CA LYS A 92 22.58 0.53 -4.19
C LYS A 92 21.76 0.31 -2.92
N LEU A 93 21.58 1.36 -2.12
CA LEU A 93 20.86 1.29 -0.85
C LEU A 93 19.45 1.83 -1.03
N ASP A 94 18.47 1.03 -0.65
CA ASP A 94 17.10 1.51 -0.54
C ASP A 94 16.94 2.34 0.72
N ILE A 95 16.33 3.51 0.58
CA ILE A 95 15.96 4.38 1.70
C ILE A 95 14.70 3.83 2.36
N LEU A 96 13.86 3.10 1.63
CA LEU A 96 12.61 2.54 2.13
C LEU A 96 12.78 1.06 2.50
N PHE A 97 12.20 0.67 3.63
CA PHE A 97 12.09 -0.73 4.02
C PHE A 97 10.89 -1.35 3.31
N LEU A 98 11.12 -2.45 2.60
CA LEU A 98 10.06 -3.31 2.08
C LEU A 98 10.23 -4.73 2.61
N SER A 99 9.16 -5.30 3.19
CA SER A 99 9.19 -6.67 3.70
C SER A 99 9.26 -7.67 2.55
N LYS A 100 10.25 -8.57 2.58
CA LYS A 100 10.36 -9.71 1.65
C LYS A 100 9.21 -10.72 1.77
N LYS A 101 8.39 -10.61 2.82
CA LYS A 101 7.19 -11.44 3.06
C LYS A 101 5.90 -10.71 2.68
N SER A 102 5.99 -9.50 2.11
CA SER A 102 4.80 -8.80 1.64
C SER A 102 4.14 -9.58 0.52
N SER A 103 2.82 -9.74 0.60
CA SER A 103 2.06 -10.21 -0.56
C SER A 103 2.03 -9.11 -1.61
N MET A 104 2.08 -9.49 -2.88
CA MET A 104 1.91 -8.61 -4.05
C MET A 104 0.71 -9.07 -4.87
N ASP A 105 -0.29 -9.62 -4.18
CA ASP A 105 -1.45 -10.32 -4.74
C ASP A 105 -2.63 -9.41 -5.11
N TYR A 106 -2.48 -8.09 -4.98
CA TYR A 106 -3.55 -7.09 -5.16
C TYR A 106 -4.73 -7.25 -4.19
N VAL A 107 -4.55 -7.95 -3.09
CA VAL A 107 -5.60 -8.17 -2.08
C VAL A 107 -5.14 -7.63 -0.73
N GLN A 108 -3.96 -8.02 -0.29
CA GLN A 108 -3.45 -7.65 1.03
C GLN A 108 -2.63 -6.35 0.96
N PRO A 109 -2.72 -5.47 1.98
CA PRO A 109 -1.86 -4.31 2.05
C PRO A 109 -0.37 -4.69 1.97
N ILE A 110 0.37 -3.95 1.14
CA ILE A 110 1.82 -4.11 1.00
C ILE A 110 2.50 -3.66 2.31
N ARG A 111 3.45 -4.47 2.81
CA ARG A 111 4.16 -4.24 4.08
C ARG A 111 5.52 -3.58 3.84
N GLY A 112 5.59 -2.28 4.07
CA GLY A 112 6.78 -1.45 3.83
C GLY A 112 6.51 -0.34 2.82
N GLY A 113 7.55 0.33 2.33
CA GLY A 113 7.42 1.42 1.35
C GLY A 113 6.69 2.64 1.92
N ILE A 114 5.82 3.25 1.11
CA ILE A 114 4.94 4.36 1.49
C ILE A 114 3.48 4.00 1.16
N PRO A 115 2.77 3.29 2.07
CA PRO A 115 1.33 3.12 1.98
C PRO A 115 0.59 4.45 2.15
N ILE A 116 -0.45 4.65 1.33
CA ILE A 116 -1.38 5.79 1.44
C ILE A 116 -2.56 5.40 2.33
N ILE A 117 -2.72 6.10 3.45
CA ILE A 117 -3.79 5.87 4.42
C ILE A 117 -4.91 6.87 4.19
N PHE A 118 -6.06 6.40 3.76
CA PHE A 118 -7.26 7.20 3.52
C PHE A 118 -8.51 6.28 3.45
N PRO A 119 -9.66 6.68 4.03
CA PRO A 119 -9.97 7.96 4.69
C PRO A 119 -9.86 7.92 6.22
N ASN A 120 -9.33 6.85 6.81
CA ASN A 120 -9.17 6.73 8.26
C ASN A 120 -7.78 6.23 8.62
N PHE A 121 -7.10 6.91 9.54
CA PHE A 121 -5.96 6.37 10.26
C PHE A 121 -6.41 5.38 11.34
N GLY A 122 -5.69 4.26 11.48
CA GLY A 122 -6.00 3.22 12.46
C GLY A 122 -7.29 2.45 12.15
N SER A 123 -7.87 1.87 13.20
CA SER A 123 -9.15 1.15 13.12
C SER A 123 -10.33 2.11 13.28
N ARG A 124 -11.36 1.92 12.47
CA ARG A 124 -12.64 2.65 12.56
C ARG A 124 -13.76 1.64 12.29
N GLU A 125 -14.82 1.67 13.09
CA GLU A 125 -15.96 0.76 12.91
C GLU A 125 -16.56 0.90 11.51
N GLY A 126 -16.78 -0.23 10.83
CA GLY A 126 -17.29 -0.26 9.45
C GLY A 126 -16.23 0.02 8.37
N PHE A 127 -14.98 0.31 8.74
CA PHE A 127 -13.89 0.59 7.80
C PHE A 127 -12.78 -0.46 7.90
N PRO A 128 -12.09 -0.77 6.79
CA PRO A 128 -10.82 -1.48 6.86
C PRO A 128 -9.79 -0.67 7.69
N SER A 129 -8.90 -1.38 8.36
CA SER A 129 -7.81 -0.72 9.10
C SER A 129 -6.96 0.10 8.13
N HIS A 130 -6.74 1.37 8.48
CA HIS A 130 -6.05 2.36 7.65
C HIS A 130 -6.75 2.68 6.31
N GLY A 131 -8.06 2.47 6.24
CA GLY A 131 -8.86 2.77 5.07
C GLY A 131 -8.56 1.85 3.88
N PHE A 132 -8.97 2.29 2.70
CA PHE A 132 -9.01 1.46 1.49
C PHE A 132 -8.07 1.93 0.38
N ALA A 133 -7.47 3.13 0.50
CA ALA A 133 -6.62 3.69 -0.55
C ALA A 133 -5.44 2.76 -0.90
N ARG A 134 -4.73 2.24 0.12
CA ARG A 134 -3.62 1.29 -0.03
C ARG A 134 -3.99 -0.12 -0.53
N THR A 135 -5.28 -0.43 -0.65
CA THR A 135 -5.76 -1.73 -1.13
C THR A 135 -6.65 -1.61 -2.36
N THR A 136 -6.60 -0.47 -3.05
CA THR A 136 -7.33 -0.22 -4.29
C THR A 136 -6.33 -0.04 -5.41
N ASN A 137 -6.64 -0.49 -6.62
CA ASN A 137 -5.82 -0.16 -7.79
C ASN A 137 -6.06 1.29 -8.20
N TRP A 138 -4.96 2.01 -8.41
CA TRP A 138 -4.95 3.38 -8.93
C TRP A 138 -4.63 3.36 -10.41
N THR A 139 -5.11 4.36 -11.13
CA THR A 139 -4.82 4.54 -12.54
C THR A 139 -3.61 5.44 -12.70
N LEU A 140 -2.58 5.00 -13.41
CA LEU A 140 -1.50 5.87 -13.87
C LEU A 140 -2.03 6.83 -14.95
N ILE A 141 -1.89 8.13 -14.74
CA ILE A 141 -2.38 9.16 -15.66
C ILE A 141 -1.27 9.74 -16.52
N SER A 142 -0.07 9.91 -15.94
CA SER A 142 1.06 10.46 -16.65
C SER A 142 2.39 10.04 -16.04
N THR A 143 3.41 10.00 -16.89
CA THR A 143 4.82 9.92 -16.51
C THR A 143 5.62 10.94 -17.32
N SER A 144 6.63 11.54 -16.71
CA SER A 144 7.61 12.37 -17.42
C SER A 144 9.01 12.12 -16.86
N ASP A 145 9.98 11.95 -17.75
CA ASP A 145 11.38 11.84 -17.36
C ASP A 145 11.96 13.22 -17.04
N SER A 146 12.96 13.24 -16.15
CA SER A 146 13.76 14.41 -15.85
C SER A 146 14.39 15.00 -17.12
N THR A 147 14.29 16.32 -17.26
CA THR A 147 14.90 17.07 -18.37
C THR A 147 16.31 17.57 -18.06
N GLY A 148 16.93 17.12 -16.96
CA GLY A 148 18.27 17.53 -16.53
C GLY A 148 18.45 17.43 -15.01
N ALA A 149 19.66 17.67 -14.51
CA ALA A 149 20.06 17.37 -13.12
C ALA A 149 19.20 17.99 -11.99
N ILE A 150 18.40 19.03 -12.29
CA ILE A 150 17.54 19.72 -11.30
C ILE A 150 16.07 19.30 -11.43
N ALA A 151 15.63 18.92 -12.64
CA ALA A 151 14.23 18.61 -12.90
C ALA A 151 13.91 17.18 -12.43
N PRO A 152 12.77 16.94 -11.77
CA PRO A 152 12.43 15.59 -11.34
C PRO A 152 11.89 14.75 -12.49
N SER A 153 12.01 13.44 -12.37
CA SER A 153 11.10 12.51 -13.06
C SER A 153 9.80 12.42 -12.26
N VAL A 154 8.65 12.33 -12.92
CA VAL A 154 7.33 12.44 -12.28
C VAL A 154 6.41 11.31 -12.72
N ALA A 155 5.64 10.76 -11.78
CA ALA A 155 4.49 9.90 -12.07
C ALA A 155 3.26 10.42 -11.31
N THR A 156 2.11 10.44 -11.98
CA THR A 156 0.83 10.89 -11.40
C THR A 156 -0.21 9.79 -11.47
N PHE A 157 -0.85 9.50 -10.35
CA PHE A 157 -1.85 8.44 -10.19
C PHE A 157 -3.18 9.03 -9.73
N ILE A 158 -4.29 8.46 -10.16
CA ILE A 158 -5.64 8.87 -9.71
C ILE A 158 -6.42 7.67 -9.16
N MET A 159 -7.18 7.93 -8.10
CA MET A 159 -8.23 7.05 -7.58
C MET A 159 -9.50 7.88 -7.35
N LYS A 160 -10.63 7.43 -7.91
CA LYS A 160 -11.94 8.07 -7.73
C LYS A 160 -12.84 7.19 -6.85
N SER A 161 -13.87 7.79 -6.25
CA SER A 161 -14.94 7.01 -5.61
C SER A 161 -15.57 6.03 -6.60
N SER A 162 -15.94 4.85 -6.10
CA SER A 162 -16.58 3.77 -6.83
C SER A 162 -17.70 3.16 -5.99
N ASP A 163 -18.50 2.26 -6.57
CA ASP A 163 -19.56 1.57 -5.82
C ASP A 163 -18.99 0.78 -4.63
N ALA A 164 -17.79 0.22 -4.79
CA ALA A 164 -17.09 -0.50 -3.73
C ALA A 164 -16.67 0.43 -2.58
N THR A 165 -16.15 1.62 -2.88
CA THR A 165 -15.78 2.59 -1.83
C THR A 165 -17.02 3.18 -1.19
N ARG A 166 -18.08 3.47 -1.97
CA ARG A 166 -19.36 3.99 -1.46
C ARG A 166 -20.09 3.01 -0.55
N ALA A 167 -19.89 1.71 -0.74
CA ALA A 167 -20.41 0.69 0.17
C ALA A 167 -19.79 0.74 1.57
N ILE A 168 -18.56 1.28 1.70
CA ILE A 168 -17.84 1.45 2.98
C ILE A 168 -18.04 2.87 3.53
N TRP A 169 -17.90 3.86 2.66
CA TRP A 169 -17.98 5.28 2.98
C TRP A 169 -18.78 5.99 1.89
N PRO A 170 -20.06 6.34 2.14
CA PRO A 170 -21.01 6.78 1.11
C PRO A 170 -20.79 8.25 0.71
N VAL A 171 -19.60 8.57 0.23
CA VAL A 171 -19.20 9.90 -0.23
C VAL A 171 -18.46 9.79 -1.57
N ASP A 172 -18.49 10.87 -2.34
CA ASP A 172 -17.71 11.01 -3.56
C ASP A 172 -16.44 11.82 -3.31
N PHE A 173 -15.33 11.32 -3.84
CA PHE A 173 -14.02 11.93 -3.70
C PHE A 173 -13.16 11.60 -4.92
N GLU A 174 -12.12 12.39 -5.11
CA GLU A 174 -11.03 12.10 -6.03
C GLU A 174 -9.70 12.28 -5.30
N LEU A 175 -8.82 11.28 -5.44
CA LEU A 175 -7.45 11.32 -4.98
C LEU A 175 -6.53 11.42 -6.19
N GLU A 176 -5.59 12.34 -6.14
CA GLU A 176 -4.45 12.40 -7.06
C GLU A 176 -3.17 12.26 -6.24
N TYR A 177 -2.27 11.37 -6.67
CA TYR A 177 -0.99 11.14 -6.02
C TYR A 177 0.15 11.39 -7.01
N GLU A 178 1.00 12.35 -6.67
CA GLU A 178 2.15 12.74 -7.48
C GLU A 178 3.45 12.29 -6.79
N VAL A 179 4.29 11.57 -7.53
CA VAL A 179 5.61 11.13 -7.09
C VAL A 179 6.65 11.81 -7.94
N LYS A 180 7.50 12.64 -7.34
CA LYS A 180 8.61 13.35 -7.98
C LYS A 180 9.94 12.81 -7.46
N LEU A 181 10.75 12.30 -8.38
CA LEU A 181 12.08 11.76 -8.13
C LEU A 181 13.15 12.76 -8.58
N TYR A 182 13.93 13.26 -7.64
CA TYR A 182 15.14 14.05 -7.86
C TYR A 182 16.38 13.18 -7.67
N ALA A 183 17.56 13.78 -7.83
CA ALA A 183 18.83 13.10 -7.59
C ALA A 183 18.91 12.49 -6.18
N ASN A 184 18.56 13.22 -5.12
CA ASN A 184 18.66 12.71 -3.74
C ASN A 184 17.38 12.86 -2.92
N ASP A 185 16.29 13.29 -3.55
CA ASP A 185 15.03 13.58 -2.88
C ASP A 185 13.88 12.87 -3.58
N LEU A 186 12.91 12.44 -2.77
CA LEU A 186 11.61 11.94 -3.23
C LEU A 186 10.53 12.83 -2.63
N THR A 187 9.78 13.53 -3.47
CA THR A 187 8.58 14.26 -3.05
C THR A 187 7.35 13.44 -3.40
N THR A 188 6.48 13.25 -2.42
CA THR A 188 5.20 12.55 -2.59
C THR A 188 4.08 13.46 -2.12
N THR A 189 3.11 13.71 -2.99
CA THR A 189 2.00 14.64 -2.72
C THR A 189 0.68 13.94 -2.97
N LEU A 190 -0.17 13.90 -1.94
CA LEU A 190 -1.54 13.44 -2.06
C LEU A 190 -2.48 14.65 -2.11
N TYR A 191 -3.20 14.82 -3.21
CA TYR A 191 -4.30 15.75 -3.34
C TYR A 191 -5.61 15.02 -3.07
N VAL A 192 -6.47 15.63 -2.25
CA VAL A 192 -7.82 15.13 -1.96
C VAL A 192 -8.80 16.18 -2.44
N THR A 193 -9.61 15.83 -3.43
CA THR A 193 -10.70 16.67 -3.93
C THR A 193 -12.03 16.12 -3.41
N ASN A 194 -12.76 16.95 -2.68
CA ASN A 194 -14.14 16.67 -2.31
C ASN A 194 -15.03 16.86 -3.54
N THR A 195 -15.50 15.76 -4.14
CA THR A 195 -16.46 15.77 -5.25
C THR A 195 -17.88 15.45 -4.79
N PHE A 196 -18.09 15.33 -3.48
CA PHE A 196 -19.38 15.16 -2.85
C PHE A 196 -20.14 16.49 -2.75
N THR A 197 -21.45 16.40 -2.51
CA THR A 197 -22.33 17.58 -2.38
C THR A 197 -22.24 18.26 -1.01
N GLU A 198 -21.60 17.62 -0.03
CA GLU A 198 -21.49 18.10 1.35
C GLU A 198 -20.04 18.04 1.84
N GLN A 199 -19.79 18.62 3.01
CA GLN A 199 -18.49 18.52 3.68
C GLN A 199 -18.18 17.06 4.02
N ILE A 200 -16.92 16.66 3.79
CA ILE A 200 -16.41 15.33 4.15
C ILE A 200 -15.38 15.43 5.27
N GLU A 201 -15.37 14.42 6.15
CA GLU A 201 -14.35 14.26 7.19
C GLU A 201 -13.47 13.04 6.89
N PHE A 202 -12.16 13.24 6.91
CA PHE A 202 -11.20 12.18 6.61
C PHE A 202 -9.88 12.38 7.35
N HIS A 203 -9.13 11.29 7.45
CA HIS A 203 -7.70 11.28 7.73
C HIS A 203 -6.94 10.93 6.45
N ALA A 204 -5.80 11.58 6.25
CA ALA A 204 -4.83 11.24 5.21
C ALA A 204 -3.45 11.11 5.84
N LEU A 205 -2.72 10.04 5.54
CA LEU A 205 -1.36 9.83 6.04
C LEU A 205 -0.50 9.08 5.01
N LEU A 206 0.75 9.53 4.84
CA LEU A 206 1.78 8.84 4.06
C LEU A 206 2.66 8.04 5.03
N HIS A 207 2.55 6.71 5.01
CA HIS A 207 3.07 5.84 6.07
C HIS A 207 4.51 5.37 5.82
N ASN A 208 5.47 6.28 5.82
CA ASN A 208 6.85 6.02 5.39
C ASN A 208 7.57 4.95 6.26
N TYR A 209 7.95 3.82 5.66
CA TYR A 209 8.83 2.83 6.29
C TYR A 209 10.28 3.08 5.88
N LEU A 210 11.08 3.68 6.76
CA LEU A 210 12.50 3.90 6.49
C LEU A 210 13.32 2.61 6.71
N TRP A 211 14.25 2.33 5.80
CA TRP A 211 15.18 1.22 5.96
C TRP A 211 16.26 1.55 6.98
N VAL A 212 16.38 0.70 8.00
CA VAL A 212 17.42 0.74 9.02
C VAL A 212 18.10 -0.63 9.05
N ASP A 213 19.41 -0.65 9.30
CA ASP A 213 20.19 -1.88 9.36
C ASP A 213 19.91 -2.63 10.67
N ASP A 214 20.09 -1.93 11.79
CA ASP A 214 19.72 -2.38 13.12
C ASP A 214 19.18 -1.18 13.91
N VAL A 215 17.96 -1.29 14.43
CA VAL A 215 17.34 -0.23 15.23
C VAL A 215 17.84 -0.22 16.68
N ARG A 216 18.38 -1.36 17.16
CA ARG A 216 18.78 -1.57 18.55
C ARG A 216 20.02 -0.74 18.88
N ASN A 217 20.29 -0.56 20.17
CA ASN A 217 21.48 0.14 20.66
C ASN A 217 21.67 1.53 20.04
N LYS A 218 20.56 2.25 19.76
CA LYS A 218 20.54 3.56 19.10
C LYS A 218 21.03 3.55 17.65
N GLY A 219 20.91 2.41 16.96
CA GLY A 219 21.23 2.32 15.54
C GLY A 219 20.26 3.10 14.65
N ALA A 220 19.11 3.53 15.18
CA ALA A 220 18.32 4.62 14.64
C ALA A 220 17.85 5.55 15.76
N VAL A 221 17.91 6.86 15.52
CA VAL A 221 17.35 7.87 16.43
C VAL A 221 16.61 8.96 15.66
N VAL A 222 15.44 9.34 16.16
CA VAL A 222 14.58 10.40 15.60
C VAL A 222 14.72 11.66 16.43
N SER A 223 14.93 12.81 15.79
CA SER A 223 15.15 14.09 16.46
C SER A 223 14.26 15.20 15.88
N GLY A 224 14.09 16.28 16.64
CA GLY A 224 13.20 17.40 16.27
C GLY A 224 11.80 17.33 16.91
N LEU A 225 11.60 16.45 17.90
CA LEU A 225 10.29 16.27 18.58
C LEU A 225 10.31 16.66 20.06
N GLU A 226 11.43 17.16 20.59
CA GLU A 226 11.52 17.64 21.97
C GLU A 226 10.48 18.74 22.23
N GLY A 227 9.73 18.61 23.33
CA GLY A 227 8.65 19.51 23.73
C GLY A 227 7.30 19.27 23.04
N VAL A 228 7.21 18.33 22.08
CA VAL A 228 5.97 18.06 21.34
C VAL A 228 5.07 17.12 22.15
N ASN A 229 3.77 17.43 22.17
CA ASN A 229 2.76 16.59 22.80
C ASN A 229 2.42 15.40 21.90
N TYR A 230 2.32 14.21 22.46
CA TYR A 230 1.95 13.01 21.73
C TYR A 230 1.00 12.11 22.52
N PHE A 231 0.25 11.29 21.78
CA PHE A 231 -0.50 10.19 22.34
C PHE A 231 0.29 8.90 22.15
N ASP A 232 0.68 8.26 23.25
CA ASP A 232 1.33 6.96 23.29
C ASP A 232 0.26 5.89 23.08
N GLN A 233 0.23 5.26 21.90
CA GLN A 233 -0.74 4.23 21.58
C GLN A 233 -0.47 2.91 22.26
N VAL A 234 0.76 2.64 22.70
CA VAL A 234 1.10 1.40 23.42
C VAL A 234 0.55 1.49 24.84
N ALA A 235 0.86 2.58 25.55
CA ALA A 235 0.43 2.81 26.92
C ALA A 235 -0.96 3.45 27.04
N LYS A 236 -1.55 3.92 25.92
CA LYS A 236 -2.85 4.61 25.83
C LYS A 236 -2.94 5.87 26.70
N VAL A 237 -1.88 6.69 26.69
CA VAL A 237 -1.78 7.92 27.50
C VAL A 237 -1.23 9.10 26.72
N ASN A 238 -1.64 10.32 27.08
CA ASN A 238 -1.03 11.54 26.55
C ASN A 238 0.27 11.86 27.31
N LYS A 239 1.30 12.27 26.59
CA LYS A 239 2.62 12.63 27.11
C LYS A 239 3.19 13.84 26.36
N THR A 240 4.27 14.39 26.90
CA THR A 240 5.12 15.37 26.20
C THR A 240 6.51 14.75 26.04
N GLU A 241 7.10 14.87 24.85
CA GLU A 241 8.41 14.32 24.57
C GLU A 241 9.51 15.15 25.23
N SER A 242 10.05 14.65 26.33
CA SER A 242 11.13 15.31 27.06
C SER A 242 12.52 14.89 26.59
N ARG A 243 12.64 13.92 25.68
CA ARG A 243 13.93 13.45 25.17
C ARG A 243 14.35 14.32 23.98
N LYS A 244 15.65 14.58 23.89
CA LYS A 244 16.27 15.24 22.72
C LYS A 244 16.14 14.41 21.44
N TYR A 245 16.15 13.09 21.59
CA TYR A 245 15.95 12.13 20.51
C TYR A 245 15.20 10.91 21.02
N ILE A 246 14.46 10.27 20.12
CA ILE A 246 13.76 9.01 20.34
C ILE A 246 14.66 7.89 19.84
N ASP A 247 14.89 6.89 20.69
CA ASP A 247 15.44 5.59 20.31
C ASP A 247 14.37 4.49 20.45
N PHE A 248 14.66 3.32 19.92
CA PHE A 248 13.71 2.21 19.81
C PHE A 248 14.17 1.01 20.66
N ALA A 249 14.16 1.20 21.98
CA ALA A 249 14.48 0.14 22.95
C ALA A 249 13.30 -0.82 23.22
N ALA A 250 12.09 -0.41 22.86
CA ALA A 250 10.84 -1.17 22.99
C ALA A 250 9.90 -0.80 21.82
N GLU A 251 8.73 -1.43 21.78
CA GLU A 251 7.65 -1.04 20.87
C GLU A 251 7.27 0.43 21.11
N THR A 252 7.23 1.19 20.01
CA THR A 252 6.87 2.61 19.98
C THR A 252 5.77 2.78 18.94
N ASP A 253 4.69 3.45 19.32
CA ASP A 253 3.59 3.87 18.44
C ASP A 253 3.04 5.17 19.02
N ASN A 254 3.65 6.29 18.63
CA ASN A 254 3.38 7.60 19.20
C ASN A 254 2.81 8.53 18.12
N VAL A 255 1.65 9.15 18.41
CA VAL A 255 1.04 10.16 17.54
C VAL A 255 1.35 11.55 18.08
N TYR A 256 2.37 12.21 17.50
CA TYR A 256 2.79 13.58 17.82
C TYR A 256 1.85 14.58 17.16
N ARG A 257 1.19 15.40 17.99
CA ARG A 257 0.22 16.41 17.53
C ARG A 257 0.91 17.67 17.08
N ASN A 258 0.49 18.22 15.94
CA ASN A 258 1.05 19.46 15.37
C ASN A 258 2.58 19.45 15.38
N ALA A 259 3.17 18.34 14.94
CA ALA A 259 4.60 18.13 14.96
C ALA A 259 5.31 19.13 14.01
N PRO A 260 6.59 19.45 14.23
CA PRO A 260 7.37 20.26 13.30
C PRO A 260 7.32 19.76 11.86
N GLY A 261 7.50 20.69 10.91
CA GLY A 261 7.44 20.38 9.48
C GLY A 261 8.64 19.57 8.97
N VAL A 262 9.68 19.36 9.78
CA VAL A 262 10.87 18.58 9.44
C VAL A 262 11.24 17.72 10.65
N VAL A 263 11.53 16.45 10.40
CA VAL A 263 12.05 15.50 11.39
C VAL A 263 13.20 14.72 10.80
N ASP A 264 14.28 14.58 11.57
CA ASP A 264 15.50 13.93 11.13
C ASP A 264 15.67 12.58 11.82
N THR A 265 15.94 11.55 11.02
CA THR A 265 16.31 10.22 11.51
C THR A 265 17.77 9.95 11.19
N LEU A 266 18.62 9.89 12.22
CA LEU A 266 19.99 9.43 12.10
C LEU A 266 20.00 7.91 12.16
N ILE A 267 20.58 7.27 11.14
CA ILE A 267 20.69 5.81 11.02
C ILE A 267 22.17 5.46 11.04
N SER A 268 22.60 4.74 12.09
CA SER A 268 23.93 4.16 12.18
C SER A 268 24.00 2.97 11.22
N GLY A 269 24.86 3.06 10.23
CA GLY A 269 25.14 1.91 9.38
C GLY A 269 26.13 0.98 10.09
N ILE A 270 25.68 -0.20 10.51
CA ILE A 270 26.58 -1.25 11.01
C ILE A 270 27.30 -1.88 9.81
N ASN A 271 26.55 -2.17 8.75
CA ASN A 271 27.00 -2.72 7.47
C ASN A 271 26.85 -1.73 6.31
N THR A 272 26.38 -0.51 6.57
CA THR A 272 26.20 0.55 5.57
C THR A 272 26.89 1.85 6.02
N VAL A 273 26.87 2.89 5.20
CA VAL A 273 27.26 4.23 5.64
C VAL A 273 26.26 4.77 6.66
N GLN A 274 26.76 5.53 7.65
CA GLN A 274 25.91 6.37 8.49
C GLN A 274 25.25 7.43 7.63
N ARG A 275 23.95 7.67 7.85
CA ARG A 275 23.17 8.64 7.09
C ARG A 275 22.09 9.28 7.94
N THR A 276 21.66 10.46 7.51
CA THR A 276 20.46 11.11 8.02
C THR A 276 19.42 11.09 6.92
N VAL A 277 18.20 10.68 7.27
CA VAL A 277 17.01 10.86 6.42
C VAL A 277 16.15 11.93 7.04
N SER A 278 15.93 13.02 6.31
CA SER A 278 15.03 14.11 6.71
C SER A 278 13.66 13.90 6.07
N VAL A 279 12.61 13.92 6.88
CA VAL A 279 11.23 13.86 6.41
C VAL A 279 10.62 15.26 6.57
N GLU A 280 10.36 15.91 5.45
CA GLU A 280 9.62 17.17 5.41
C GLU A 280 8.12 16.93 5.16
N LYS A 281 7.26 17.60 5.93
CA LYS A 281 5.81 17.50 5.79
C LYS A 281 5.15 18.87 5.81
N LYS A 282 4.15 19.04 4.94
CA LYS A 282 3.31 20.23 4.83
C LYS A 282 1.93 19.77 4.36
N ALA A 283 0.88 20.43 4.81
CA ALA A 283 -0.45 20.27 4.26
C ALA A 283 -1.18 21.61 4.25
N SER A 284 -2.12 21.73 3.33
CA SER A 284 -2.97 22.90 3.20
C SER A 284 -4.32 22.48 2.63
N ILE A 285 -5.35 23.24 2.98
CA ILE A 285 -6.69 23.13 2.41
C ILE A 285 -6.95 24.42 1.63
N SER A 286 -7.45 24.26 0.41
CA SER A 286 -7.95 25.36 -0.42
C SER A 286 -9.40 25.06 -0.82
N SER A 287 -10.18 26.12 -1.02
CA SER A 287 -11.52 26.04 -1.60
C SER A 287 -11.52 26.72 -2.95
N THR A 288 -12.30 26.20 -3.90
CA THR A 288 -12.51 26.87 -5.19
C THR A 288 -13.22 28.22 -5.05
N ASP A 289 -14.00 28.39 -3.97
CA ASP A 289 -14.83 29.57 -3.73
C ASP A 289 -14.09 30.69 -2.97
N SER A 290 -12.93 30.37 -2.39
CA SER A 290 -12.08 31.34 -1.68
C SER A 290 -10.63 31.18 -2.13
N GLN A 291 -9.99 32.27 -2.56
CA GLN A 291 -8.53 32.31 -2.83
C GLN A 291 -7.68 32.13 -1.55
N GLU A 292 -8.29 31.75 -0.43
CA GLU A 292 -7.64 31.55 0.85
C GLU A 292 -7.09 30.12 0.95
N VAL A 293 -5.80 30.00 1.25
CA VAL A 293 -5.13 28.73 1.51
C VAL A 293 -4.93 28.61 3.01
N LEU A 294 -5.67 27.70 3.64
CA LEU A 294 -5.55 27.40 5.06
C LEU A 294 -4.42 26.40 5.25
N LYS A 295 -3.30 26.85 5.82
CA LYS A 295 -2.26 25.93 6.30
C LYS A 295 -2.81 25.12 7.47
N THR A 296 -2.67 23.80 7.39
CA THR A 296 -3.14 22.92 8.47
C THR A 296 -1.97 22.47 9.33
N GLU A 297 -2.24 22.35 10.62
CA GLU A 297 -1.37 21.59 11.52
C GLU A 297 -1.29 20.15 11.03
N THR A 298 -0.10 19.55 11.10
CA THR A 298 0.11 18.17 10.63
C THR A 298 0.70 17.33 11.74
N ASP A 299 0.10 16.19 12.00
CA ASP A 299 0.60 15.24 12.98
C ASP A 299 1.76 14.42 12.40
N LEU A 300 2.47 13.70 13.26
CA LEU A 300 3.51 12.74 12.89
C LEU A 300 3.33 11.47 13.71
N VAL A 301 3.52 10.31 13.07
CA VAL A 301 3.57 9.03 13.78
C VAL A 301 5.01 8.54 13.79
N VAL A 302 5.49 8.12 14.96
CA VAL A 302 6.79 7.46 15.16
C VAL A 302 6.60 6.14 15.87
#